data_AF-A0A1J4Y7G8-F1
#
_entry.id   AF-A0A1J4Y7G8-F1
#
_cell.length_a   1.000
_cell.length_b   1.000
_cell.length_c   1.000
_cell.angle_alpha   90.00
_cell.angle_beta   90.00
_cell.angle_gamma   90.00
#
_symmetry.space_group_name_H-M   'P 1'
#
loop_
_entity.id
_entity.type
_entity.pdbx_description
1 polymer ?
#
loop_
_entity_poly.entity_id
_entity_poly.type
_entity_poly.pdbx_seq_one_letter_code
_entity_poly.pdbx_strand_id
1 'polypeptide(L)'
;MKYPRPLATSNEGWVIEIMDAYLDAKKAIPFAAAEGKLIMESDLFHMAPLVCLKFRDLVSSDECQANARNAAIGSYIANQEAGNRNLNDPVMAFSFCYIIAHYGLGLLDEEQCQNILMFVETNLAKIKTAVSS
;
A
#
# COMPACT_ATOMS: atom_id res chain seq x y z
N MET A 1 3.28 16.84 -4.10
CA MET A 1 1.92 16.32 -4.35
C MET A 1 0.94 17.19 -3.59
N LYS A 2 -0.31 17.34 -4.08
CA LYS A 2 -1.38 18.02 -3.34
C LYS A 2 -2.14 16.99 -2.48
N TYR A 3 -2.45 17.36 -1.24
CA TYR A 3 -3.22 16.56 -0.28
C TYR A 3 -4.48 17.35 0.15
N PRO A 4 -5.58 16.67 0.52
CA PRO A 4 -5.80 15.23 0.38
C PRO A 4 -5.98 14.83 -1.09
N ARG A 5 -5.61 13.60 -1.44
CA ARG A 5 -5.92 13.01 -2.75
C ARG A 5 -7.34 12.45 -2.72
N PRO A 6 -8.22 12.82 -3.67
CA PRO A 6 -9.51 12.16 -3.85
C PRO A 6 -9.34 10.65 -4.05
N LEU A 7 -10.30 9.85 -3.61
CA LEU A 7 -10.33 8.42 -3.91
C LEU A 7 -10.41 8.21 -5.42
N ALA A 8 -9.63 7.27 -5.94
CA ALA A 8 -9.75 6.86 -7.32
C ALA A 8 -11.10 6.19 -7.57
N THR A 9 -11.69 6.46 -8.73
CA THR A 9 -13.01 5.95 -9.13
C THR A 9 -12.94 4.79 -10.13
N SER A 10 -11.73 4.33 -10.48
CA SER A 10 -11.50 3.18 -11.36
C SER A 10 -10.28 2.37 -10.90
N ASN A 11 -10.18 1.13 -11.35
CA ASN A 11 -9.05 0.26 -11.04
C ASN A 11 -7.72 0.79 -11.60
N GLU A 12 -7.74 1.41 -12.79
CA GLU A 12 -6.56 2.08 -13.37
C GLU A 12 -6.14 3.28 -12.52
N GLY A 13 -7.11 4.06 -12.04
CA GLY A 13 -6.84 5.16 -11.11
C GLY A 13 -6.19 4.67 -9.82
N TRP A 14 -6.67 3.55 -9.28
CA TRP A 14 -6.07 2.91 -8.11
C TRP A 14 -4.65 2.41 -8.39
N VAL A 15 -4.39 1.81 -9.55
CA VAL A 15 -3.02 1.40 -9.93
C VAL A 15 -2.07 2.58 -10.00
N ILE A 16 -2.49 3.70 -10.61
CA ILE A 16 -1.70 4.94 -10.66
C ILE A 16 -1.42 5.45 -9.24
N GLU A 17 -2.44 5.45 -8.38
CA GLU A 17 -2.27 5.90 -6.99
C GLU A 17 -1.32 4.99 -6.20
N ILE A 18 -1.44 3.68 -6.35
CA ILE A 18 -0.55 2.68 -5.72
C ILE A 18 0.89 2.88 -6.18
N MET A 19 1.12 3.13 -7.46
CA MET A 19 2.47 3.40 -7.99
C MET A 19 3.07 4.65 -7.34
N ASP A 20 2.29 5.72 -7.26
CA ASP A 20 2.70 6.96 -6.60
C ASP A 20 2.99 6.75 -5.11
N ALA A 21 2.14 5.98 -4.41
CA ALA A 21 2.31 5.63 -3.00
C ALA A 21 3.55 4.77 -2.78
N TYR A 22 3.81 3.79 -3.65
CA TYR A 22 4.99 2.94 -3.61
C TYR A 22 6.28 3.75 -3.80
N LEU A 23 6.29 4.65 -4.79
CA LEU A 23 7.41 5.55 -5.02
C LEU A 23 7.61 6.56 -3.87
N ASP A 24 6.53 7.00 -3.21
CA ASP A 24 6.64 7.81 -2.00
C ASP A 24 7.27 7.02 -0.84
N ALA A 25 6.89 5.76 -0.65
CA ALA A 25 7.51 4.87 0.33
C ALA A 25 8.99 4.59 0.02
N LYS A 26 9.34 4.34 -1.25
CA LYS A 26 10.73 4.12 -1.69
C LYS A 26 11.66 5.28 -1.35
N LYS A 27 11.15 6.52 -1.33
CA LYS A 27 11.95 7.69 -0.91
C LYS A 27 12.46 7.58 0.52
N ALA A 28 11.87 6.75 1.38
CA ALA A 28 12.34 6.54 2.74
C ALA A 28 13.63 5.68 2.82
N ILE A 29 13.91 4.84 1.82
CA ILE A 29 15.05 3.90 1.83
C ILE A 29 16.39 4.63 2.01
N PRO A 30 16.73 5.68 1.22
CA PRO A 30 17.99 6.40 1.41
C PRO A 30 18.14 7.05 2.80
N PHE A 31 17.04 7.51 3.41
CA PHE A 31 17.08 8.13 4.74
C PHE A 31 17.30 7.08 5.83
N ALA A 32 16.67 5.91 5.73
CA ALA A 32 16.92 4.81 6.65
C ALA A 32 18.38 4.36 6.63
N ALA A 33 18.96 4.26 5.42
CA ALA A 33 20.38 3.93 5.25
C ALA A 33 21.30 4.96 5.93
N ALA A 34 20.97 6.26 5.85
CA ALA A 34 21.73 7.32 6.52
C ALA A 34 21.69 7.23 8.06
N GLU A 35 20.63 6.62 8.62
CA GLU A 35 20.51 6.32 10.05
C GLU A 35 21.10 4.95 10.45
N GLY A 36 21.73 4.24 9.52
CA GLY A 36 22.27 2.90 9.75
C GLY A 36 21.20 1.80 9.83
N LYS A 37 19.97 2.08 9.40
CA LYS A 37 18.89 1.09 9.30
C LYS A 37 18.83 0.53 7.89
N LEU A 38 18.74 -0.79 7.77
CA LEU A 38 18.51 -1.45 6.49
C LEU A 38 16.99 -1.55 6.26
N ILE A 39 16.48 -0.84 5.25
CA ILE A 39 15.12 -1.00 4.73
C ILE A 39 15.26 -1.41 3.27
N MET A 40 14.71 -2.56 2.92
CA MET A 40 14.66 -3.08 1.56
C MET A 40 13.28 -2.84 0.95
N GLU A 41 13.15 -3.00 -0.38
CA GLU A 41 11.83 -2.90 -1.02
C GLU A 41 10.81 -3.89 -0.43
N SER A 42 11.28 -5.08 -0.02
CA SER A 42 10.47 -6.10 0.66
C SER A 42 9.89 -5.64 1.99
N ASP A 43 10.41 -4.57 2.59
CA ASP A 43 9.93 -4.05 3.88
C ASP A 43 8.92 -2.90 3.69
N LEU A 44 8.75 -2.40 2.46
CA LEU A 44 7.92 -1.22 2.20
C LEU A 44 6.45 -1.44 2.50
N PHE A 45 5.95 -2.68 2.50
CA PHE A 45 4.56 -2.96 2.87
C PHE A 45 4.22 -2.49 4.29
N HIS A 46 5.20 -2.43 5.20
CA HIS A 46 5.04 -1.85 6.53
C HIS A 46 4.74 -0.33 6.50
N MET A 47 5.16 0.35 5.43
CA MET A 47 4.96 1.80 5.24
C MET A 47 3.63 2.11 4.55
N ALA A 48 3.02 1.14 3.88
CA ALA A 48 1.79 1.36 3.10
C ALA A 48 0.65 1.99 3.91
N PRO A 49 0.37 1.61 5.18
CA PRO A 49 -0.67 2.25 5.99
C PRO A 49 -0.38 3.73 6.26
N LEU A 50 0.88 4.07 6.55
CA LEU A 50 1.28 5.46 6.80
C LEU A 50 1.15 6.31 5.53
N VAL A 51 1.54 5.77 4.37
CA VAL A 51 1.39 6.47 3.09
C VAL A 51 -0.08 6.67 2.74
N CYS A 52 -0.94 5.67 2.98
CA CYS A 52 -2.39 5.79 2.84
C CYS A 52 -2.94 6.98 3.67
N LEU A 53 -2.58 7.06 4.95
CA LEU A 53 -2.99 8.17 5.83
C LEU A 53 -2.47 9.52 5.33
N LYS A 54 -1.23 9.59 4.89
CA LYS A 54 -0.63 10.79 4.28
C LYS A 54 -1.42 11.23 3.05
N PHE A 55 -1.81 10.29 2.18
CA PHE A 55 -2.57 10.59 0.97
C PHE A 55 -3.98 11.10 1.27
N ARG A 56 -4.57 10.68 2.39
CA ARG A 56 -5.90 11.11 2.84
C ARG A 56 -5.89 12.29 3.82
N ASP A 57 -4.72 12.82 4.17
CA ASP A 57 -4.54 13.88 5.18
C ASP A 57 -5.07 13.49 6.58
N LEU A 58 -4.82 12.23 6.98
CA LEU A 58 -5.32 11.63 8.22
C LEU A 58 -4.22 11.26 9.22
N VAL A 59 -2.97 11.68 8.98
CA VAL A 59 -1.81 11.27 9.78
C VAL A 59 -1.93 11.69 11.25
N SER A 60 -2.61 12.79 11.56
CA SER A 60 -2.75 13.29 12.93
C SER A 60 -3.77 12.54 13.80
N SER A 61 -4.52 11.58 13.23
CA SER A 61 -5.51 10.81 13.99
C SER A 61 -4.94 9.46 14.43
N ASP A 62 -4.77 9.29 15.75
CA ASP A 62 -4.29 8.04 16.34
C ASP A 62 -5.24 6.86 16.05
N GLU A 63 -6.55 7.12 16.05
CA GLU A 63 -7.56 6.11 15.69
C GLU A 63 -7.40 5.66 14.24
N CYS A 64 -7.25 6.61 13.30
CA CYS A 64 -7.02 6.26 11.90
C CYS A 64 -5.69 5.51 11.70
N GLN A 65 -4.64 5.91 12.43
CA GLN A 65 -3.36 5.19 12.42
C GLN A 65 -3.51 3.74 12.89
N ALA A 66 -4.19 3.51 14.01
CA ALA A 66 -4.43 2.19 14.56
C ALA A 66 -5.26 1.33 13.60
N ASN A 67 -6.37 1.86 13.09
CA ASN A 67 -7.28 1.12 12.21
C ASN A 67 -6.61 0.72 10.88
N ALA A 68 -5.95 1.67 10.21
CA ALA A 68 -5.24 1.41 8.96
C ALA A 68 -4.13 0.36 9.15
N ARG A 69 -3.33 0.48 10.22
CA ARG A 69 -2.21 -0.43 10.51
C ARG A 69 -2.69 -1.84 10.89
N ASN A 70 -3.66 -1.94 11.80
CA ASN A 70 -4.17 -3.22 12.29
C ASN A 70 -4.82 -4.01 11.16
N ALA A 71 -5.63 -3.35 10.32
CA ALA A 71 -6.23 -3.98 9.15
C ALA A 71 -5.14 -4.48 8.19
N ALA A 72 -4.25 -3.59 7.74
CA ALA A 72 -3.26 -3.93 6.72
C ALA A 72 -2.30 -5.06 7.15
N ILE A 73 -1.70 -4.92 8.33
CA ILE A 73 -0.69 -5.89 8.81
C ILE A 73 -1.34 -7.20 9.25
N GLY A 74 -2.50 -7.14 9.92
CA GLY A 74 -3.24 -8.34 10.32
C GLY A 74 -3.67 -9.17 9.10
N SER A 75 -4.22 -8.52 8.08
CA SER A 75 -4.61 -9.19 6.84
C SER A 75 -3.41 -9.70 6.04
N TYR A 76 -2.27 -9.00 6.07
CA TYR A 76 -1.05 -9.44 5.38
C TYR A 76 -0.55 -10.76 5.97
N ILE A 77 -0.42 -10.83 7.29
CA ILE A 77 0.02 -12.06 7.99
C ILE A 77 -0.92 -13.22 7.67
N ALA A 78 -2.24 -13.00 7.81
CA ALA A 78 -3.23 -14.04 7.53
C ALA A 78 -3.19 -14.53 6.06
N ASN A 79 -2.96 -13.64 5.09
CA ASN A 79 -2.90 -14.02 3.68
C ASN A 79 -1.56 -14.64 3.27
N GLN A 80 -0.46 -14.25 3.93
CA GLN A 80 0.85 -14.84 3.71
C GLN A 80 0.85 -16.33 4.12
N GLU A 81 0.19 -16.66 5.23
CA GLU A 81 0.03 -18.03 5.71
C GLU A 81 -0.91 -18.86 4.82
N ALA A 82 -1.96 -18.24 4.27
CA ALA A 82 -2.94 -18.93 3.42
C ALA A 82 -2.48 -19.13 1.97
N GLY A 83 -1.48 -18.38 1.49
CA GLY A 83 -0.97 -18.49 0.11
C GLY A 83 -1.89 -17.94 -0.98
N ASN A 84 -2.89 -17.11 -0.61
CA ASN A 84 -3.94 -16.66 -1.53
C ASN A 84 -3.49 -15.62 -2.58
N ARG A 85 -2.31 -15.01 -2.41
CA ARG A 85 -1.72 -14.02 -3.33
C ARG A 85 -0.20 -14.13 -3.30
N ASN A 86 0.47 -13.69 -4.36
CA ASN A 86 1.95 -13.64 -4.41
C ASN A 86 2.52 -12.50 -3.54
N LEU A 87 2.31 -12.57 -2.23
CA LEU A 87 2.80 -11.58 -1.25
C LEU A 87 4.32 -11.65 -1.02
N ASN A 88 5.02 -12.59 -1.64
CA ASN A 88 6.48 -12.58 -1.70
C ASN A 88 7.01 -11.51 -2.67
N ASP A 89 6.16 -10.98 -3.56
CA ASP A 89 6.51 -9.85 -4.41
C ASP A 89 6.33 -8.52 -3.64
N PRO A 90 7.37 -7.69 -3.50
CA PRO A 90 7.30 -6.45 -2.72
C PRO A 90 6.23 -5.46 -3.18
N VAL A 91 6.03 -5.34 -4.50
CA VAL A 91 5.02 -4.44 -5.07
C VAL A 91 3.62 -4.97 -4.76
N MET A 92 3.42 -6.29 -4.85
CA MET A 92 2.15 -6.91 -4.50
C MET A 92 1.86 -6.80 -3.00
N ALA A 93 2.84 -7.08 -2.13
CA ALA A 93 2.73 -6.93 -0.69
C ALA A 93 2.36 -5.51 -0.27
N PHE A 94 3.04 -4.51 -0.87
CA PHE A 94 2.72 -3.11 -0.65
C PHE A 94 1.31 -2.76 -1.12
N SER A 95 0.97 -3.14 -2.35
CA SER A 95 -0.36 -2.86 -2.93
C SER A 95 -1.48 -3.45 -2.07
N PHE A 96 -1.28 -4.68 -1.60
CA PHE A 96 -2.18 -5.35 -0.67
C PHE A 96 -2.36 -4.53 0.61
N CYS A 97 -1.27 -4.20 1.31
CA CYS A 97 -1.35 -3.45 2.56
C CYS A 97 -1.92 -2.05 2.37
N TYR A 98 -1.65 -1.40 1.23
CA TYR A 98 -2.16 -0.07 0.90
C TYR A 98 -3.68 -0.10 0.71
N ILE A 99 -4.22 -1.08 -0.01
CA ILE A 99 -5.67 -1.22 -0.22
C ILE A 99 -6.37 -1.64 1.07
N ILE A 100 -5.82 -2.59 1.83
CA ILE A 100 -6.41 -2.99 3.10
C ILE A 100 -6.36 -1.87 4.14
N ALA A 101 -5.38 -0.97 4.10
CA ALA A 101 -5.39 0.23 4.94
C ALA A 101 -6.62 1.11 4.65
N HIS A 102 -7.03 1.26 3.38
CA HIS A 102 -8.27 1.97 3.02
C HIS A 102 -9.52 1.26 3.53
N TYR A 103 -9.55 -0.08 3.47
CA TYR A 103 -10.60 -0.88 4.08
C TYR A 103 -10.70 -0.65 5.60
N GLY A 104 -9.55 -0.67 6.30
CA GLY A 104 -9.50 -0.39 7.73
C GLY A 104 -9.99 1.01 8.12
N LEU A 105 -9.89 1.97 7.20
CA LEU A 105 -10.43 3.33 7.36
C LEU A 105 -11.91 3.47 6.97
N GLY A 106 -12.55 2.39 6.50
CA GLY A 106 -13.92 2.42 6.00
C GLY A 106 -14.08 3.19 4.68
N LEU A 107 -12.99 3.41 3.94
CA LEU A 107 -12.98 4.12 2.64
C LEU A 107 -13.25 3.21 1.46
N LEU A 108 -13.01 1.91 1.64
CA LEU A 108 -13.32 0.86 0.68
C LEU A 108 -14.05 -0.27 1.40
N ASP A 109 -14.96 -0.92 0.68
CA ASP A 109 -15.54 -2.19 1.12
C ASP A 109 -14.74 -3.40 0.61
N GLU A 110 -15.17 -4.60 1.00
CA GLU A 110 -14.49 -5.85 0.63
C GLU A 110 -14.50 -6.10 -0.89
N GLU A 111 -15.63 -5.86 -1.56
CA GLU A 111 -15.78 -6.11 -3.00
C GLU A 111 -14.85 -5.20 -3.80
N GLN A 112 -14.81 -3.91 -3.45
CA GLN A 112 -13.90 -2.94 -4.04
C GLN A 112 -12.44 -3.36 -3.84
N CYS A 113 -12.07 -3.78 -2.63
CA CYS A 113 -10.72 -4.25 -2.35
C CYS A 113 -10.33 -5.46 -3.21
N GLN A 114 -11.21 -6.45 -3.32
CA GLN A 114 -10.97 -7.63 -4.14
C GLN A 114 -10.80 -7.27 -5.61
N ASN A 115 -11.69 -6.43 -6.16
CA ASN A 115 -11.65 -5.98 -7.54
C ASN A 115 -10.36 -5.22 -7.88
N ILE A 116 -9.95 -4.29 -7.00
CA ILE A 116 -8.71 -3.52 -7.19
C ILE A 116 -7.49 -4.44 -7.12
N LEU A 117 -7.42 -5.33 -6.11
CA LEU A 117 -6.26 -6.21 -5.93
C LEU A 117 -6.13 -7.26 -7.04
N MET A 118 -7.25 -7.78 -7.55
CA MET A 118 -7.25 -8.67 -8.71
C MET A 118 -6.71 -7.95 -9.95
N PHE A 119 -7.07 -6.68 -10.14
CA PHE A 119 -6.59 -5.88 -11.26
C PHE A 119 -5.08 -5.57 -11.13
N VAL A 120 -4.61 -5.27 -9.92
CA VAL A 120 -3.18 -5.10 -9.62
C VAL A 120 -2.41 -6.37 -9.94
N GLU A 121 -2.87 -7.53 -9.45
CA GLU A 121 -2.23 -8.83 -9.67
C GLU A 121 -2.13 -9.17 -11.16
N THR A 122 -3.21 -8.97 -11.91
CA THR A 122 -3.26 -9.17 -13.36
C THR A 122 -2.26 -8.26 -14.12
N ASN A 123 -1.99 -7.07 -13.60
CA ASN A 123 -1.10 -6.08 -14.23
C ASN A 123 0.28 -5.95 -13.54
N LEU A 124 0.61 -6.84 -12.60
CA LEU A 124 1.74 -6.69 -11.69
C LEU A 124 3.08 -6.46 -12.43
N ALA A 125 3.32 -7.20 -13.52
CA ALA A 125 4.55 -7.05 -14.31
C ALA A 125 4.72 -5.64 -14.90
N LYS A 126 3.64 -5.03 -15.38
CA LYS A 126 3.66 -3.66 -15.91
C LYS A 126 3.89 -2.65 -14.80
N ILE A 127 3.22 -2.83 -13.66
CA ILE A 127 3.35 -1.96 -12.49
C ILE A 127 4.80 -1.96 -12.00
N LYS A 128 5.39 -3.15 -11.81
CA LYS A 128 6.80 -3.33 -11.41
C LYS A 128 7.75 -2.60 -12.34
N THR A 129 7.56 -2.75 -13.65
CA THR A 129 8.39 -2.08 -14.65
C THR A 129 8.33 -0.56 -14.48
N ALA A 130 7.15 -0.01 -14.23
CA ALA A 130 6.95 1.42 -14.07
C ALA A 130 7.51 2.00 -12.74
N VAL A 131 7.62 1.20 -11.68
CA VAL A 131 8.14 1.64 -10.36
C VAL A 131 9.59 1.20 -10.08
N SER A 132 10.24 0.55 -11.04
CA SER A 132 11.65 0.11 -10.94
C SER A 132 12.66 1.24 -11.14
N SER A 133 12.22 2.40 -11.66
CA SER A 133 13.07 3.57 -11.95
C SER A 133 13.41 4.41 -10.71
#